data_AF-A0A956GNC8-F1
#
_entry.id   AF-A0A956GNC8-F1
#
_cell.length_a   1.000
_cell.length_b   1.000
_cell.length_c   1.000
_cell.angle_alpha   90.00
_cell.angle_beta   90.00
_cell.angle_gamma   90.00
#
_symmetry.space_group_name_H-M   'P 1'
#
loop_
_entity.id
_entity.type
_entity.pdbx_description
1 polymer ?
#
loop_
_entity_poly.entity_id
_entity_poly.type
_entity_poly.pdbx_seq_one_letter_code
_entity_poly.pdbx_strand_id
1 'polypeptide(L)' 'MDEVQLAATRGARAVLELGCGTGRLLAQVDAPVRLGIDVAAGMLAHARARGLAVARADAHALPFADDTFD' A
#
# COMPACT_ATOMS: atom_id res chain seq x y z
N MET A 1 -2.19 14.69 -8.47
CA MET A 1 -2.12 14.33 -7.03
C MET A 1 -1.22 13.10 -6.88
N ASP A 2 -1.54 12.01 -7.57
CA ASP A 2 -0.75 10.76 -7.57
C ASP A 2 0.75 10.91 -7.92
N GLU A 3 1.12 11.82 -8.82
CA GLU A 3 2.51 11.97 -9.29
C GLU A 3 3.50 12.28 -8.17
N VAL A 4 3.12 13.12 -7.21
CA VAL A 4 3.96 13.43 -6.03
C VAL A 4 4.15 12.19 -5.16
N GLN A 5 3.10 11.39 -5.01
CA GLN A 5 3.15 10.16 -4.20
C GLN A 5 3.99 9.07 -4.88
N LEU A 6 3.93 8.97 -6.22
CA LEU A 6 4.79 8.05 -6.98
C LEU A 6 6.24 8.53 -7.04
N ALA A 7 6.49 9.84 -7.05
CA ALA A 7 7.84 10.38 -6.96
C ALA A 7 8.52 9.99 -5.64
N ALA A 8 7.76 9.94 -4.54
CA ALA A 8 8.26 9.55 -3.22
C ALA A 8 8.71 8.08 -3.13
N THR A 9 8.25 7.20 -4.03
CA THR A 9 8.60 5.77 -4.01
C THR A 9 9.74 5.39 -4.96
N ARG A 10 10.31 6.36 -5.69
CA ARG A 10 11.36 6.09 -6.69
C ARG A 10 12.60 5.48 -6.05
N GLY A 11 12.97 4.28 -6.51
CA GLY A 11 14.13 3.55 -6.01
C GLY A 11 13.89 2.82 -4.69
N ALA A 12 12.68 2.87 -4.14
CA ALA A 12 12.31 2.10 -2.96
C ALA A 12 12.34 0.59 -3.24
N ARG A 13 12.78 -0.20 -2.27
CA ARG A 13 12.73 -1.67 -2.36
C ARG A 13 11.42 -2.25 -1.85
N ALA A 14 10.79 -1.55 -0.90
CA ALA A 14 9.52 -1.90 -0.30
C ALA A 14 8.67 -0.64 -0.12
N VAL A 15 7.36 -0.76 -0.38
CA VAL A 15 6.42 0.33 -0.21
C VAL A 15 5.18 -0.17 0.53
N LEU A 16 4.81 0.56 1.59
CA LEU A 16 3.55 0.40 2.31
C LEU A 16 2.63 1.58 1.99
N GLU A 17 1.46 1.33 1.40
CA GLU A 17 0.42 2.34 1.25
C GLU A 17 -0.61 2.22 2.38
N LEU A 18 -0.69 3.25 3.22
CA LEU A 18 -1.69 3.38 4.28
C LEU A 18 -3.00 3.95 3.70
N GLY A 19 -4.12 3.29 3.98
CA GLY A 19 -5.41 3.69 3.42
C GLY A 19 -5.48 3.44 1.91
N CYS A 20 -4.98 2.29 1.45
CA CYS A 20 -4.81 2.01 0.02
C CYS A 20 -6.13 1.93 -0.76
N GLY A 21 -7.28 1.80 -0.07
CA GLY A 21 -8.60 1.69 -0.67
C GLY A 21 -8.65 0.57 -1.71
N THR A 22 -9.00 0.92 -2.95
CA THR A 22 -9.03 -0.05 -4.07
C THR A 22 -7.65 -0.32 -4.68
N GLY A 23 -6.58 0.31 -4.19
CA GLY A 23 -5.20 0.13 -4.64
C GLY A 23 -4.86 0.85 -5.95
N ARG A 24 -5.52 1.98 -6.23
CA ARG A 24 -5.31 2.77 -7.46
C ARG A 24 -3.88 3.31 -7.57
N LEU A 25 -3.31 3.77 -6.45
CA LEU A 25 -1.94 4.27 -6.40
C LEU A 25 -0.95 3.11 -6.29
N LEU A 26 -1.16 2.15 -5.38
CA LEU A 26 -0.32 0.95 -5.21
C LEU A 26 -0.07 0.18 -6.52
N ALA A 27 -1.08 0.12 -7.40
CA ALA A 27 -0.97 -0.53 -8.71
C ALA A 27 0.07 0.14 -9.64
N GLN A 28 0.36 1.42 -9.43
CA GLN A 28 1.30 2.21 -10.22
C GLN A 28 2.69 2.31 -9.57
N VAL A 29 2.84 1.86 -8.32
CA VAL A 29 4.13 1.85 -7.63
C VAL A 29 5.06 0.87 -8.32
N ASP A 30 6.27 1.33 -8.65
CA ASP A 30 7.36 0.50 -9.17
C ASP A 30 8.34 0.17 -8.05
N ALA A 31 8.05 -0.93 -7.34
CA ALA A 31 8.91 -1.47 -6.29
C ALA A 31 8.79 -3.00 -6.25
N PRO A 32 9.86 -3.72 -5.88
CA PRO A 32 9.84 -5.17 -5.71
C PRO A 32 8.78 -5.65 -4.71
N VAL A 33 8.67 -4.96 -3.57
CA VAL A 33 7.69 -5.26 -2.52
C VAL A 33 6.69 -4.12 -2.41
N ARG A 34 5.41 -4.43 -2.56
CA ARG A 34 4.30 -3.47 -2.51
C ARG A 34 3.19 -4.04 -1.67
N LEU A 35 2.84 -3.36 -0.58
CA LEU A 35 1.79 -3.78 0.35
C LEU A 35 0.84 -2.61 0.58
N GLY A 36 -0.47 -2.88 0.52
CA GLY A 36 -1.48 -1.90 0.91
C GLY A 36 -2.21 -2.35 2.17
N ILE A 37 -2.54 -1.40 3.04
CA ILE A 37 -3.48 -1.64 4.14
C ILE A 37 -4.64 -0.66 4.11
N ASP A 38 -5.82 -1.14 4.50
CA ASP A 38 -7.00 -0.32 4.66
C ASP A 38 -7.96 -0.95 5.69
N VAL A 39 -8.74 -0.16 6.41
CA VAL A 39 -9.75 -0.66 7.35
C VAL A 39 -11.02 -1.14 6.63
N ALA A 40 -11.29 -0.63 5.43
CA ALA A 40 -12.49 -0.87 4.64
C ALA A 40 -12.40 -2.17 3.83
N ALA A 41 -12.93 -3.26 4.38
CA ALA A 41 -12.89 -4.58 3.76
C ALA A 41 -13.47 -4.63 2.32
N GLY A 42 -14.52 -3.86 2.02
CA GLY A 42 -15.10 -3.80 0.67
C GLY A 42 -14.17 -3.19 -0.38
N MET A 43 -13.32 -2.24 0.02
CA MET A 43 -12.31 -1.63 -0.85
C MET A 43 -11.17 -2.61 -1.13
N LEU A 44 -10.74 -3.33 -0.08
CA LEU A 44 -9.71 -4.37 -0.21
C LEU A 44 -10.12 -5.52 -1.12
N ALA A 45 -11.41 -5.85 -1.19
CA ALA A 45 -11.91 -6.84 -2.15
C ALA A 45 -11.57 -6.44 -3.60
N HIS A 46 -11.74 -5.16 -3.94
CA HIS A 46 -11.39 -4.64 -5.26
C HIS A 46 -9.87 -4.62 -5.49
N ALA A 47 -9.09 -4.23 -4.48
CA ALA A 47 -7.63 -4.24 -4.57
C ALA A 47 -7.07 -5.65 -4.78
N ARG A 48 -7.59 -6.66 -4.05
CA ARG A 48 -7.23 -8.07 -4.24
C ARG A 48 -7.59 -8.59 -5.63
N ALA A 49 -8.78 -8.21 -6.14
CA ALA A 49 -9.20 -8.58 -7.49
C ALA A 49 -8.27 -8.02 -8.59
N ARG A 50 -7.53 -6.94 -8.29
CA ARG A 50 -6.48 -6.39 -9.16
C ARG A 50 -5.12 -7.10 -9.02
N GLY A 51 -5.03 -8.13 -8.20
CA GLY A 51 -3.78 -8.86 -7.93
C GLY A 51 -2.83 -8.15 -6.96
N LEU A 52 -3.32 -7.16 -6.20
CA LEU A 52 -2.50 -6.43 -5.25
C LEU A 52 -2.39 -7.19 -3.92
N ALA A 53 -1.19 -7.19 -3.35
CA ALA A 53 -0.97 -7.66 -1.99
C ALA A 53 -1.53 -6.63 -1.00
N VAL A 54 -2.64 -6.97 -0.34
CA VAL A 54 -3.30 -6.07 0.61
C VAL A 54 -3.87 -6.79 1.83
N ALA A 55 -3.80 -6.10 2.97
CA ALA A 55 -4.29 -6.59 4.25
C ALA A 55 -5.26 -5.59 4.90
N ARG A 56 -6.15 -6.10 5.77
CA ARG A 56 -6.99 -5.24 6.61
C ARG A 56 -6.23 -4.95 7.89
N ALA A 57 -5.92 -3.69 8.16
CA ALA A 57 -5.21 -3.27 9.37
C ALA A 57 -5.53 -1.80 9.71
N ASP A 58 -5.31 -1.41 10.96
CA ASP A 58 -5.39 -0.03 11.43
C ASP A 58 -4.00 0.62 11.32
N ALA A 59 -3.92 1.78 10.68
CA ALA A 59 -2.68 2.52 10.52
C ALA A 59 -2.11 3.04 11.86
N HIS A 60 -2.94 3.17 12.90
CA HIS A 60 -2.48 3.55 14.25
C HIS A 60 -1.87 2.39 15.05
N ALA A 61 -2.04 1.16 14.57
CA ALA A 61 -1.57 -0.06 15.22
C ALA A 61 -1.06 -1.05 14.17
N LEU A 62 0.01 -0.66 13.48
CA LEU A 62 0.58 -1.42 12.38
C LEU A 62 1.09 -2.79 12.85
N PRO A 63 0.82 -3.88 12.10
CA PRO A 63 1.34 -5.21 12.40
C PRO A 63 2.77 -5.40 11.86
N PHE A 64 3.58 -4.34 11.88
CA PHE A 64 4.97 -4.34 11.43
C PHE A 64 5.87 -3.87 12.58
N ALA A 65 7.10 -4.37 12.62
CA ALA A 65 8.09 -3.84 13.56
C ALA A 65 8.50 -2.42 13.14
N ASP A 66 9.05 -1.66 14.08
CA ASP A 66 9.69 -0.38 13.76
C ASP A 66 10.80 -0.59 12.71
N ASP A 67 11.05 0.44 11.91
CA ASP A 67 12.06 0.44 10.82
C ASP A 67 11.87 -0.67 9.75
N THR A 68 10.67 -1.28 9.65
CA THR A 68 10.36 -2.25 8.57
C THR A 68 10.27 -1.58 7.18
N PHE A 69 9.81 -0.32 7.16
CA PHE A 69 9.71 0.53 5.97
C PHE A 69 10.40 1.87 6.26
N ASP A 70 10.95 2.50 5.22
CA ASP A 70 11.70 3.76 5.26
C ASP A 70 10.87 5.00 4.88
#